data_AF-A0A958IW68-F1
#
_entry.id   AF-A0A958IW68-F1
#
_cell.length_a   1.000
_cell.length_b   1.000
_cell.length_c   1.000
_cell.angle_alpha   90.00
_cell.angle_beta   90.00
_cell.angle_gamma   90.00
#
_symmetry.space_group_name_H-M   'P 1'
#
loop_
_entity.id
_entity.type
_entity.pdbx_description
1 polymer ?
#
loop_
_entity_poly.entity_id
_entity_poly.type
_entity_poly.pdbx_seq_one_letter_code
_entity_poly.pdbx_strand_id
1 'polypeptide(L)'
;AGASKVGSLLLYILIAAVGMKMDLSGVTSNTGLFLVGILWMGFHILTMIIVARLIRAPFFFLAVGSQANVGGVASAPIVASAFHPSLAPVGVLLAVLGYALGTYGAYLCGLMMQAVAP
;
A
#
# COMPACT_ATOMS: atom_id res chain seq x y z
N ALA A 1 20.83 -6.59 -15.61
CA ALA A 1 19.68 -6.82 -16.52
C ALA A 1 18.90 -8.12 -16.25
N GLY A 2 19.48 -9.15 -15.59
CA GLY A 2 18.76 -10.42 -15.31
C GLY A 2 17.86 -10.42 -14.07
N ALA A 3 18.31 -9.82 -12.96
CA ALA A 3 17.60 -9.86 -11.67
C ALA A 3 16.20 -9.23 -11.71
N SER A 4 16.01 -8.14 -12.46
CA SER A 4 14.69 -7.50 -12.61
C SER A 4 13.67 -8.39 -13.32
N LYS A 5 14.06 -9.24 -14.28
CA LYS A 5 13.12 -10.14 -14.98
C LYS A 5 12.59 -11.23 -14.06
N VAL A 6 13.47 -11.83 -13.26
CA VAL A 6 13.08 -12.86 -12.29
C VAL A 6 12.24 -12.26 -11.17
N GLY A 7 12.61 -11.09 -10.66
CA GLY A 7 11.83 -10.37 -9.65
C GLY A 7 10.40 -10.06 -10.12
N SER A 8 10.23 -9.54 -11.34
CA SER A 8 8.90 -9.27 -11.90
C SER A 8 8.06 -10.54 -12.10
N LEU A 9 8.68 -11.65 -12.51
CA LEU A 9 7.98 -12.94 -12.66
C LEU A 9 7.43 -13.42 -11.31
N LEU A 10 8.28 -13.39 -10.26
CA LEU A 10 7.86 -13.79 -8.92
C LEU A 10 6.76 -12.88 -8.37
N LEU A 11 6.83 -11.57 -8.66
CA LEU A 11 5.78 -10.62 -8.30
C LEU A 11 4.43 -10.98 -8.94
N TYR A 12 4.43 -11.35 -10.23
CA TYR A 12 3.19 -11.75 -10.92
C TYR A 12 2.61 -13.06 -10.35
N ILE A 13 3.46 -14.03 -10.03
CA ILE A 13 3.02 -15.27 -9.37
C ILE A 13 2.39 -14.95 -8.01
N LEU A 14 3.00 -14.05 -7.22
CA LEU A 14 2.45 -13.62 -5.93
C LEU A 14 1.07 -12.97 -6.09
N ILE A 15 0.92 -12.02 -7.02
CA ILE A 15 -0.35 -11.33 -7.27
C ILE A 15 -1.43 -12.33 -7.68
N ALA A 16 -1.11 -13.26 -8.59
CA ALA A 16 -2.03 -14.30 -9.02
C ALA A 16 -2.44 -15.21 -7.84
N ALA A 17 -1.49 -15.62 -6.99
CA ALA A 17 -1.77 -16.46 -5.83
C ALA A 17 -2.66 -15.77 -4.79
N VAL A 18 -2.47 -14.46 -4.55
CA VAL A 18 -3.36 -13.69 -3.66
C VAL A 18 -4.76 -13.57 -4.26
N GLY A 19 -4.86 -13.27 -5.56
CA GLY A 19 -6.14 -13.14 -6.26
C GLY A 19 -6.96 -14.44 -6.26
N MET A 20 -6.32 -15.60 -6.42
CA MET A 20 -7.00 -16.91 -6.38
C MET A 20 -7.60 -17.27 -5.01
N LYS A 21 -7.12 -16.66 -3.91
CA LYS A 21 -7.68 -16.88 -2.57
C LYS A 21 -8.85 -15.94 -2.24
N MET A 22 -9.18 -15.01 -3.14
CA MET A 22 -10.24 -14.03 -2.91
C MET A 22 -11.62 -14.64 -3.20
N ASP A 23 -12.49 -14.64 -2.19
CA ASP A 23 -13.90 -15.00 -2.36
C ASP A 23 -14.74 -13.75 -2.62
N LEU A 24 -15.25 -13.62 -3.84
CA LEU A 24 -16.09 -12.49 -4.27
C LEU A 24 -17.51 -12.56 -3.69
N SER A 25 -17.99 -13.73 -3.28
CA SER A 25 -19.29 -13.85 -2.62
C SER A 25 -19.29 -13.29 -1.19
N GLY A 26 -18.10 -13.19 -0.58
CA GLY A 26 -17.87 -12.53 0.71
C GLY A 26 -18.17 -11.02 0.71
N VAL A 27 -18.20 -10.39 -0.47
CA VAL A 27 -18.40 -8.95 -0.64
C VAL A 27 -19.82 -8.51 -0.27
N THR A 28 -20.83 -9.30 -0.67
CA THR A 28 -22.24 -9.00 -0.39
C THR A 28 -22.63 -9.38 1.04
N SER A 29 -21.99 -10.38 1.62
CA SER A 29 -22.23 -10.81 3.00
C SER A 29 -21.55 -9.91 4.04
N ASN A 30 -20.45 -9.22 3.68
CA ASN A 30 -19.68 -8.38 4.60
C ASN A 30 -19.55 -6.93 4.10
N THR A 31 -20.64 -6.35 3.60
CA THR A 31 -20.65 -4.97 3.06
C THR A 31 -20.15 -3.94 4.08
N GLY A 32 -20.30 -4.19 5.39
CA GLY A 32 -19.75 -3.34 6.45
C GLY A 32 -18.22 -3.18 6.37
N LEU A 33 -17.49 -4.24 6.02
CA LEU A 33 -16.02 -4.17 5.88
C LEU A 33 -15.60 -3.30 4.68
N PHE A 34 -16.39 -3.28 3.62
CA PHE A 34 -16.16 -2.40 2.47
C PHE A 34 -16.35 -0.92 2.83
N LEU A 35 -17.37 -0.60 3.62
CA LEU A 35 -17.57 0.76 4.14
C LEU A 35 -16.38 1.20 5.00
N VAL A 36 -15.86 0.34 5.86
CA VAL A 36 -14.65 0.62 6.64
C VAL A 36 -13.45 0.87 5.72
N GLY A 37 -13.28 0.05 4.68
CA GLY A 37 -12.23 0.23 3.68
C GLY A 37 -12.33 1.57 2.93
N ILE A 38 -13.54 1.98 2.54
CA ILE A 38 -13.78 3.29 1.89
C ILE A 38 -13.45 4.44 2.83
N LEU A 39 -13.92 4.38 4.09
CA LEU A 39 -13.62 5.40 5.09
C LEU A 39 -12.11 5.50 5.37
N TRP A 40 -11.44 4.36 5.50
CA TRP A 40 -9.99 4.29 5.68
C TRP A 40 -9.23 4.91 4.50
N MET A 41 -9.60 4.56 3.26
CA MET A 41 -8.99 5.15 2.06
C MET A 41 -9.27 6.65 1.93
N GLY A 42 -10.46 7.10 2.32
CA GLY A 42 -10.80 8.53 2.39
C GLY A 42 -9.88 9.27 3.36
N PHE A 43 -9.71 8.75 4.57
CA PHE A 43 -8.81 9.34 5.57
C PHE A 43 -7.34 9.33 5.11
N HIS A 44 -6.89 8.23 4.49
CA HIS A 44 -5.54 8.10 3.94
C HIS A 44 -5.27 9.16 2.87
N ILE A 45 -6.14 9.28 1.86
CA ILE A 45 -5.98 10.25 0.77
C ILE A 45 -6.00 11.68 1.31
N LEU A 46 -6.94 11.99 2.21
CA LEU A 46 -7.05 13.31 2.82
C LEU A 46 -5.78 13.68 3.60
N THR A 47 -5.29 12.78 4.46
CA THR A 47 -4.08 12.98 5.26
C THR A 47 -2.88 13.19 4.35
N MET A 48 -2.73 12.37 3.31
CA MET A 48 -1.64 12.50 2.35
C MET A 48 -1.65 13.84 1.61
N ILE A 49 -2.82 14.31 1.17
CA ILE A 49 -2.96 15.61 0.48
C ILE A 49 -2.64 16.77 1.43
N ILE A 50 -3.12 16.71 2.67
CA ILE A 50 -2.84 17.74 3.69
C ILE A 50 -1.34 17.83 3.95
N VAL A 51 -0.69 16.69 4.22
CA VAL A 51 0.75 16.64 4.48
C VAL A 51 1.54 17.13 3.26
N ALA A 52 1.18 16.65 2.06
CA ALA A 52 1.85 17.08 0.83
C ALA A 52 1.76 18.59 0.59
N ARG A 53 0.61 19.21 0.92
CA ARG A 53 0.47 20.67 0.87
C ARG A 53 1.30 21.39 1.93
N LEU A 54 1.32 20.88 3.16
CA LEU A 54 2.04 21.52 4.27
C LEU A 54 3.54 21.61 3.99
N ILE A 55 4.14 20.54 3.47
CA ILE A 55 5.58 20.50 3.16
C ILE A 55 5.90 20.93 1.72
N ARG A 56 4.88 21.34 0.95
CA ARG A 56 4.99 21.69 -0.48
C ARG A 56 5.68 20.59 -1.30
N ALA A 57 5.32 19.33 -1.05
CA ALA A 57 5.90 18.18 -1.73
C ALA A 57 5.48 18.13 -3.21
N PRO A 58 6.39 17.77 -4.13
CA PRO A 58 6.03 17.47 -5.51
C PRO A 58 5.13 16.23 -5.60
N PHE A 59 4.32 16.19 -6.65
CA PHE A 59 3.36 15.11 -6.92
C PHE A 59 4.00 13.72 -6.94
N PHE A 60 5.27 13.62 -7.35
CA PHE A 60 6.06 12.39 -7.32
C PHE A 60 6.01 11.67 -5.96
N PHE A 61 6.28 12.39 -4.86
CA PHE A 61 6.29 11.78 -3.52
C PHE A 61 4.90 11.38 -3.05
N LEU A 62 3.87 12.15 -3.43
CA LEU A 62 2.49 11.81 -3.12
C LEU A 62 2.07 10.51 -3.83
N ALA A 63 2.35 10.39 -5.13
CA ALA A 63 1.96 9.24 -5.94
C ALA A 63 2.71 7.96 -5.54
N VAL A 64 4.04 8.01 -5.45
CA VAL A 64 4.86 6.85 -5.07
C VAL A 64 4.65 6.50 -3.61
N GLY A 65 4.56 7.49 -2.71
CA GLY A 65 4.34 7.29 -1.29
C GLY A 65 2.98 6.65 -0.99
N SER A 66 1.90 7.08 -1.67
CA SER A 66 0.59 6.44 -1.48
C SER A 66 0.61 4.98 -1.94
N GLN A 67 1.23 4.68 -3.09
CA GLN A 67 1.33 3.30 -3.57
C GLN A 67 2.22 2.44 -2.67
N ALA A 68 3.28 3.00 -2.10
CA ALA A 68 4.13 2.29 -1.13
C ALA A 68 3.35 1.81 0.10
N ASN A 69 2.33 2.57 0.54
CA ASN A 69 1.52 2.22 1.72
C ASN A 69 0.31 1.33 1.40
N VAL A 70 -0.37 1.55 0.27
CA VAL A 70 -1.63 0.84 -0.06
C VAL A 70 -1.40 -0.32 -1.01
N GLY A 71 -0.64 -0.10 -2.09
CA GLY A 71 -0.40 -1.10 -3.12
C GLY A 71 0.94 -1.85 -2.97
N GLY A 72 1.73 -1.51 -1.94
CA GLY A 72 2.93 -2.20 -1.52
C GLY A 72 4.02 -2.35 -2.58
N VAL A 73 4.82 -3.41 -2.43
CA VAL A 73 6.00 -3.71 -3.27
C VAL A 73 5.65 -4.01 -4.73
N ALA A 74 4.39 -4.30 -5.04
CA ALA A 74 3.96 -4.58 -6.40
C ALA A 74 3.75 -3.32 -7.24
N SER A 75 3.09 -2.30 -6.68
CA SER A 75 2.60 -1.14 -7.44
C SER A 75 3.48 0.10 -7.29
N ALA A 76 4.13 0.29 -6.13
CA ALA A 76 5.00 1.44 -5.90
C ALA A 76 6.17 1.56 -6.90
N PRO A 77 6.85 0.46 -7.29
CA PRO A 77 7.93 0.53 -8.28
C PRO A 77 7.42 0.86 -9.68
N ILE A 78 6.20 0.41 -10.01
CA ILE A 78 5.54 0.67 -11.30
C ILE A 78 5.19 2.16 -11.40
N VAL A 79 4.63 2.74 -10.34
CA VAL A 79 4.32 4.17 -10.33
C VAL A 79 5.60 5.01 -10.31
N ALA A 80 6.65 4.60 -9.60
CA ALA A 80 7.93 5.29 -9.62
C ALA A 80 8.61 5.24 -10.99
N SER A 81 8.58 4.09 -11.68
CA SER A 81 9.20 3.92 -12.99
C SER A 81 8.51 4.71 -14.10
N ALA A 82 7.21 5.03 -13.93
CA ALA A 82 6.48 5.91 -14.82
C ALA A 82 7.03 7.35 -14.83
N PHE A 83 7.68 7.80 -13.74
CA PHE A 83 8.40 9.08 -13.71
C PHE A 83 9.81 8.95 -14.28
N HIS A 84 10.57 7.95 -13.84
CA HIS A 84 11.85 7.61 -14.44
C HIS A 84 12.25 6.17 -14.09
N PRO A 85 12.76 5.35 -15.03
CA PRO A 85 13.09 3.95 -14.76
C PRO A 85 14.07 3.74 -13.60
N SER A 86 14.99 4.69 -13.35
CA SER A 86 15.93 4.61 -12.23
C SER A 86 15.30 4.80 -10.85
N LEU A 87 14.02 5.18 -10.78
CA LEU A 87 13.28 5.39 -9.52
C LEU A 87 12.53 4.13 -9.06
N ALA A 88 12.47 3.08 -9.88
CA ALA A 88 11.86 1.81 -9.47
C ALA A 88 12.45 1.24 -8.16
N PRO A 89 13.78 1.21 -7.95
CA PRO A 89 14.37 0.78 -6.68
C PRO A 89 13.92 1.63 -5.47
N VAL A 90 13.74 2.94 -5.69
CA VAL A 90 13.25 3.86 -4.64
C VAL A 90 11.82 3.50 -4.24
N GLY A 91 10.95 3.21 -5.22
CA GLY A 91 9.59 2.72 -4.96
C GLY A 91 9.57 1.40 -4.19
N VAL A 92 10.47 0.46 -4.51
CA VAL A 92 10.61 -0.81 -3.75
C VAL A 92 11.00 -0.53 -2.31
N LEU A 93 12.03 0.29 -2.08
CA LEU A 93 12.52 0.60 -0.73
C LEU A 93 11.44 1.30 0.12
N LEU A 94 10.74 2.28 -0.46
CA LEU A 94 9.62 2.96 0.20
C LEU A 94 8.52 1.98 0.58
N ALA A 95 8.18 1.03 -0.29
CA ALA A 95 7.16 0.02 0.00
C ALA A 95 7.57 -0.95 1.11
N VAL A 96 8.83 -1.39 1.12
CA VAL A 96 9.35 -2.28 2.18
C VAL A 96 9.36 -1.57 3.53
N LEU A 97 9.79 -0.30 3.57
CA LEU A 97 9.76 0.50 4.80
C LEU A 97 8.33 0.76 5.27
N GLY A 98 7.43 1.11 4.36
CA GLY A 98 6.00 1.29 4.65
C GLY A 98 5.38 0.01 5.23
N TYR A 99 5.74 -1.15 4.69
CA TYR A 99 5.26 -2.44 5.20
C TYR A 99 5.79 -2.75 6.60
N ALA A 100 7.08 -2.51 6.86
CA ALA A 100 7.67 -2.70 8.18
C ALA A 100 6.98 -1.80 9.22
N LEU A 101 6.88 -0.50 8.94
CA LEU A 101 6.23 0.46 9.83
C LEU A 101 4.74 0.15 10.03
N GLY A 102 4.04 -0.18 8.94
CA GLY A 102 2.62 -0.55 8.96
C GLY A 102 2.36 -1.79 9.80
N THR A 103 3.25 -2.78 9.76
CA THR A 103 3.13 -4.00 10.58
C THR A 103 3.18 -3.68 12.07
N TYR A 104 4.18 -2.91 12.51
CA TYR A 104 4.28 -2.51 13.92
C TYR A 104 3.16 -1.56 14.33
N GLY A 105 2.78 -0.62 13.46
CA GLY A 105 1.65 0.29 13.70
C GLY A 105 0.33 -0.46 13.86
N ALA A 106 0.05 -1.43 12.98
CA ALA A 106 -1.14 -2.27 13.07
C ALA A 106 -1.16 -3.10 14.36
N TYR A 107 -0.01 -3.63 14.77
CA TYR A 107 0.10 -4.35 16.04
C TYR A 107 -0.22 -3.44 17.24
N LEU A 108 0.34 -2.23 17.28
CA LEU A 108 0.03 -1.24 18.31
C LEU A 108 -1.45 -0.85 18.31
N CYS A 109 -2.05 -0.62 17.13
CA CYS A 109 -3.48 -0.38 17.02
C CYS A 109 -4.30 -1.55 17.58
N GLY A 110 -3.87 -2.79 17.33
CA GLY A 110 -4.47 -3.99 17.90
C GLY A 110 -4.44 -4.01 19.43
N LEU A 111 -3.28 -3.68 20.02
CA LEU A 111 -3.14 -3.56 21.47
C LEU A 111 -4.02 -2.45 22.05
N MET A 112 -4.11 -1.30 21.36
CA MET A 112 -4.99 -0.21 21.78
C MET A 112 -6.46 -0.61 21.76
N MET A 113 -6.91 -1.30 20.70
CA MET A 113 -8.27 -1.83 20.61
C MET A 113 -8.55 -2.86 21.71
N GLN A 114 -7.59 -3.75 22.00
CA GLN A 114 -7.71 -4.71 23.09
C GLN A 114 -7.84 -4.02 24.45
N ALA A 115 -7.10 -2.93 24.69
CA ALA A 115 -7.13 -2.20 25.95
C ALA A 115 -8.47 -1.48 26.22
N VAL A 116 -9.24 -1.16 25.18
CA VAL A 116 -10.56 -0.52 25.29
C VAL A 116 -11.73 -1.48 25.01
N ALA A 117 -11.43 -2.74 24.69
CA ALA A 117 -12.46 -3.75 24.47
C ALA A 117 -13.14 -4.09 25.82
N PRO A 118 -14.49 -4.10 25.88
CA PRO A 118 -15.24 -4.38 27.09
C PRO A 118 -15.14 -5.84 27.56
#